data_AF-A0AA38IPM6-F1
#
_entry.id   AF-A0AA38IPM6-F1
#
_cell.length_a   1.000
_cell.length_b   1.000
_cell.length_c   1.000
_cell.angle_alpha   90.00
_cell.angle_beta   90.00
_cell.angle_gamma   90.00
#
_symmetry.space_group_name_H-M   'P 1'
#
loop_
_entity.id
_entity.type
_entity.pdbx_description
1 polymer ?
#
loop_
_entity_poly.entity_id
_entity_poly.type
_entity_poly.pdbx_seq_one_letter_code
_entity_poly.pdbx_strand_id
1 'polypeptide(L)'
;MTEGKEAHWEVVERILFLYAKLNPGQSYVQGMNEIIGPIYHAFASDPDVTFREHAECDSFFCFTNLMSEIRDFFIKSLDETDHGINKMMSRMLQQLKNSDLDVWLKFQQLELKPQYYSFRWITLLLSQEFPLPDVLRIWDTLFSDESRFDFLIYVCCAMIVILRNRLLNGDFPSNLKLLQNFPPMDVQIILSKAVELSQQKN
;
A
#
# COMPACT_ATOMS: atom_id res chain seq x y z
N MET A 1 4.20 21.45 -24.30
CA MET A 1 4.84 22.00 -23.09
C MET A 1 5.55 23.28 -23.51
N THR A 2 5.34 24.40 -22.82
CA THR A 2 6.15 25.61 -23.06
C THR A 2 7.59 25.34 -22.64
N GLU A 3 8.56 25.63 -23.51
CA GLU A 3 9.99 25.49 -23.20
C GLU A 3 10.33 26.14 -21.85
N GLY A 4 11.06 25.42 -20.99
CA GLY A 4 11.53 25.93 -19.70
C GLY A 4 10.67 25.60 -18.47
N LYS A 5 9.58 24.83 -18.59
CA LYS A 5 8.92 24.25 -17.41
C LYS A 5 9.56 22.92 -17.05
N GLU A 6 10.08 22.86 -15.82
CA GLU A 6 10.57 21.65 -15.19
C GLU A 6 9.53 20.53 -15.24
N ALA A 7 9.99 19.31 -15.53
CA ALA A 7 9.13 18.15 -15.59
C ALA A 7 8.93 17.56 -14.19
N HIS A 8 7.70 17.11 -13.90
CA HIS A 8 7.37 16.48 -12.62
C HIS A 8 8.27 15.30 -12.23
N TRP A 9 8.79 14.55 -13.21
CA TRP A 9 9.69 13.43 -12.94
C TRP A 9 11.08 13.90 -12.46
N GLU A 10 11.55 15.08 -12.88
CA GLU A 10 12.82 15.67 -12.41
C GLU A 10 12.73 16.05 -10.93
N VAL A 11 11.56 16.56 -10.51
CA VAL A 11 11.26 16.87 -9.10
C VAL A 11 11.28 15.60 -8.26
N VAL A 12 10.57 14.55 -8.69
CA VAL A 12 10.52 13.27 -7.98
C VAL A 12 11.92 12.61 -7.90
N GLU A 13 12.71 12.68 -8.98
CA GLU A 13 14.08 12.19 -8.99
C GLU A 13 14.94 12.89 -7.93
N ARG A 14 14.87 14.22 -7.82
CA ARG A 14 15.60 14.98 -6.79
C ARG A 14 15.18 14.61 -5.38
N ILE A 15 13.88 14.47 -5.12
CA ILE A 15 13.37 14.06 -3.81
C ILE A 15 13.96 12.70 -3.41
N LEU A 16 13.89 11.72 -4.30
CA LEU A 16 14.42 10.38 -4.07
C LEU A 16 15.95 10.38 -3.90
N PHE A 17 16.66 11.17 -4.72
CA PHE A 17 18.10 11.32 -4.63
C PHE A 17 18.53 11.92 -3.28
N LEU A 18 17.88 13.01 -2.86
CA LEU A 18 18.16 13.66 -1.58
C LEU A 18 17.86 12.72 -0.40
N TYR A 19 16.71 12.03 -0.44
CA TYR A 19 16.36 11.05 0.58
C TYR A 19 17.44 9.96 0.69
N ALA A 20 17.88 9.39 -0.44
CA ALA A 20 18.88 8.33 -0.46
C ALA A 20 20.25 8.80 0.08
N LYS A 21 20.63 10.05 -0.20
CA LYS A 21 21.87 10.65 0.34
C LYS A 21 21.82 10.91 1.84
N LEU A 22 20.65 11.31 2.35
CA LEU A 22 20.45 11.59 3.77
C LEU A 22 20.24 10.32 4.60
N ASN A 23 19.81 9.22 3.98
CA ASN A 23 19.53 7.94 4.65
C ASN A 23 20.39 6.79 4.09
N PRO A 24 21.74 6.83 4.22
CA PRO A 24 22.63 5.85 3.58
C PRO A 24 22.42 4.40 4.05
N GLY A 25 21.82 4.19 5.22
CA GLY A 25 21.49 2.85 5.74
C GLY A 25 20.35 2.15 5.00
N GLN A 26 19.48 2.91 4.33
CA GLN A 26 18.41 2.38 3.47
C GLN A 26 18.71 2.65 1.98
N SER A 27 19.20 3.86 1.66
CA SER A 27 19.36 4.36 0.29
C SER A 27 18.03 4.36 -0.47
N TYR A 28 18.10 4.45 -1.80
CA TYR A 28 16.97 4.23 -2.68
C TYR A 28 16.70 2.72 -2.84
N VAL A 29 15.43 2.33 -2.71
CA VAL A 29 14.94 0.98 -3.00
C VAL A 29 13.81 1.09 -4.03
N GLN A 30 13.80 0.20 -5.02
CA GLN A 30 12.72 0.14 -6.00
C GLN A 30 11.36 -0.01 -5.30
N GLY A 31 10.37 0.80 -5.71
CA GLY A 31 9.08 0.91 -5.05
C GLY A 31 8.89 2.21 -4.27
N MET A 32 9.98 2.84 -3.82
CA MET A 32 9.91 4.17 -3.19
C MET A 32 9.32 5.24 -4.13
N ASN A 33 9.59 5.10 -5.44
CA ASN A 33 9.01 5.94 -6.49
C ASN A 33 7.46 5.85 -6.55
N GLU A 34 6.89 4.73 -6.14
CA GLU A 34 5.44 4.50 -6.11
C GLU A 34 4.78 5.08 -4.85
N ILE A 35 5.57 5.33 -3.81
CA ILE A 35 5.12 5.99 -2.58
C ILE A 35 5.18 7.51 -2.75
N ILE A 36 6.25 8.06 -3.32
CA ILE A 36 6.37 9.51 -3.54
C ILE A 36 5.37 10.03 -4.59
N GLY A 37 5.00 9.22 -5.59
CA GLY A 37 4.08 9.63 -6.66
C GLY A 37 2.76 10.22 -6.14
N PRO A 38 1.98 9.48 -5.33
CA PRO A 38 0.74 10.00 -4.73
C PRO A 38 0.93 11.23 -3.85
N ILE A 39 1.99 11.26 -3.02
CA ILE A 39 2.30 12.41 -2.15
C ILE A 39 2.54 13.66 -3.01
N TYR A 40 3.44 13.54 -3.98
CA TYR A 40 3.81 14.66 -4.84
C TYR A 40 2.61 15.13 -5.67
N HIS A 41 1.80 14.20 -6.18
CA HIS A 41 0.60 14.58 -6.91
C HIS A 41 -0.38 15.38 -6.04
N ALA A 42 -0.59 15.00 -4.78
CA ALA A 42 -1.47 15.71 -3.87
C ALA A 42 -1.04 17.17 -3.68
N PHE A 43 0.26 17.41 -3.43
CA PHE A 43 0.78 18.77 -3.26
C PHE A 43 0.88 19.54 -4.58
N ALA A 44 1.34 18.92 -5.67
CA ALA A 44 1.53 19.58 -6.96
C ALA A 44 0.21 19.90 -7.68
N SER A 45 -0.89 19.27 -7.26
CA SER A 45 -2.24 19.49 -7.81
C SER A 45 -3.11 20.35 -6.88
N ASP A 46 -2.54 20.94 -5.82
CA ASP A 46 -3.28 21.79 -4.89
C ASP A 46 -4.00 22.95 -5.63
N PRO A 47 -5.28 23.22 -5.33
CA PRO A 47 -6.00 24.32 -5.96
C PRO A 47 -5.38 25.69 -5.66
N ASP A 48 -4.71 25.84 -4.51
CA ASP A 48 -3.97 27.04 -4.14
C ASP A 48 -2.59 27.04 -4.79
N VAL A 49 -2.33 28.05 -5.62
CA VAL A 49 -1.04 28.23 -6.29
C VAL A 49 0.09 28.42 -5.29
N THR A 50 -0.17 29.10 -4.17
CA THR A 50 0.85 29.38 -3.15
C THR A 50 1.33 28.12 -2.45
N PHE A 51 0.46 27.13 -2.27
CA PHE A 51 0.85 25.82 -1.74
C PHE A 51 1.59 24.99 -2.79
N ARG A 52 1.19 25.06 -4.07
CA ARG A 52 1.91 24.36 -5.15
C ARG A 52 3.36 24.79 -5.33
N GLU A 53 3.68 26.06 -5.04
CA GLU A 53 5.07 26.56 -5.06
C GLU A 53 5.99 25.81 -4.07
N HIS A 54 5.41 25.21 -3.02
CA HIS A 54 6.12 24.44 -2.00
C HIS A 54 6.00 22.91 -2.20
N ALA A 55 5.40 22.45 -3.31
CA ALA A 55 5.09 21.04 -3.48
C ALA A 55 6.31 20.11 -3.39
N GLU A 56 7.48 20.49 -3.91
CA GLU A 56 8.70 19.67 -3.80
C GLU A 56 9.16 19.51 -2.35
N CYS A 57 9.26 20.61 -1.58
CA CYS A 57 9.75 20.54 -0.21
C CYS A 57 8.76 19.83 0.72
N ASP A 58 7.46 20.10 0.56
CA ASP A 58 6.42 19.48 1.38
C ASP A 58 6.36 17.98 1.11
N SER A 59 6.45 17.59 -0.18
CA SER A 59 6.54 16.18 -0.57
C SER A 59 7.77 15.49 0.02
N PHE A 60 8.94 16.16 0.01
CA PHE A 60 10.15 15.59 0.59
C PHE A 60 9.99 15.29 2.09
N PHE A 61 9.44 16.23 2.87
CA PHE A 61 9.25 16.03 4.31
C PHE A 61 8.17 15.00 4.62
N CYS A 62 7.02 15.06 3.95
CA CYS A 62 5.95 14.07 4.11
C CYS A 62 6.42 12.66 3.73
N PHE A 63 7.15 12.54 2.62
CA PHE A 63 7.76 11.28 2.19
C PHE A 63 8.78 10.77 3.20
N THR A 64 9.67 11.64 3.71
CA THR A 64 10.67 11.25 4.71
C THR A 64 10.02 10.74 5.99
N ASN A 65 8.97 11.42 6.46
CA ASN A 65 8.20 10.99 7.63
C ASN A 65 7.56 9.63 7.40
N LEU A 66 6.85 9.44 6.28
CA LEU A 66 6.22 8.17 5.96
C LEU A 66 7.26 7.04 5.84
N MET A 67 8.36 7.28 5.14
CA MET A 67 9.44 6.31 4.97
C MET A 67 10.09 5.92 6.30
N SER A 68 10.12 6.81 7.30
CA SER A 68 10.62 6.47 8.64
C SER A 68 9.74 5.43 9.35
N GLU A 69 8.43 5.42 9.07
CA GLU A 69 7.47 4.46 9.63
C GLU A 69 7.48 3.13 8.87
N ILE A 70 7.59 3.17 7.53
CA ILE A 70 7.54 1.98 6.67
C ILE A 70 8.90 1.41 6.30
N ARG A 71 10.00 1.91 6.91
CA ARG A 71 11.38 1.53 6.60
C ARG A 71 11.59 0.02 6.62
N ASP A 72 11.01 -0.65 7.61
CA ASP A 72 11.16 -2.09 7.84
C ASP A 72 10.58 -2.92 6.69
N PHE A 73 9.71 -2.36 5.83
CA PHE A 73 9.19 -3.02 4.64
C PHE A 73 10.21 -3.09 3.49
N PHE A 74 11.25 -2.26 3.50
CA PHE A 74 12.21 -2.10 2.41
C PHE A 74 13.60 -2.66 2.73
N ILE A 75 13.86 -3.03 3.99
CA ILE A 75 15.17 -3.51 4.43
C ILE A 75 15.06 -5.00 4.73
N LYS A 76 15.68 -5.82 3.88
CA LYS A 76 15.65 -7.30 3.98
C LYS A 76 16.04 -7.85 5.35
N SER A 77 17.00 -7.22 6.04
CA SER A 77 17.41 -7.65 7.38
C SER A 77 16.35 -7.40 8.46
N LEU A 78 15.29 -6.65 8.14
CA LEU A 78 14.19 -6.31 9.03
C LEU A 78 12.90 -7.08 8.67
N ASP A 79 12.91 -7.95 7.65
CA ASP A 79 11.71 -8.65 7.19
C ASP A 79 10.99 -9.44 8.31
N GLU A 80 11.76 -9.94 9.29
CA GLU A 80 11.30 -10.75 10.42
C GLU A 80 10.99 -9.95 11.69
N THR A 81 11.18 -8.62 11.70
CA THR A 81 10.81 -7.79 12.87
C THR A 81 9.31 -7.72 13.05
N ASP A 82 8.83 -7.24 14.21
CA ASP A 82 7.39 -7.11 14.45
C ASP A 82 6.67 -6.16 13.46
N HIS A 83 7.42 -5.24 12.85
CA HIS A 83 6.97 -4.32 11.82
C HIS A 83 7.48 -4.71 10.43
N GLY A 84 8.16 -5.86 10.31
CA GLY A 84 8.69 -6.37 9.05
C GLY A 84 7.60 -6.90 8.13
N ILE A 85 7.92 -6.96 6.84
CA ILE A 85 6.96 -7.36 5.80
C ILE A 85 6.44 -8.79 5.98
N ASN A 86 7.27 -9.74 6.46
CA ASN A 86 6.83 -11.12 6.69
C ASN A 86 5.84 -11.20 7.86
N LYS A 87 6.06 -10.39 8.91
CA LYS A 87 5.13 -10.30 10.04
C LYS A 87 3.80 -9.70 9.61
N MET A 88 3.82 -8.61 8.84
CA MET A 88 2.60 -7.98 8.30
C MET A 88 1.77 -8.95 7.45
N MET A 89 2.41 -9.68 6.52
CA MET A 89 1.74 -10.71 5.71
C MET A 89 1.16 -11.84 6.57
N SER A 90 1.89 -12.27 7.60
CA SER A 90 1.42 -13.30 8.53
C SER A 90 0.22 -12.83 9.35
N ARG A 91 0.22 -11.57 9.82
CA ARG A 91 -0.92 -10.96 10.52
C ARG A 91 -2.14 -10.86 9.61
N MET A 92 -1.95 -10.50 8.33
CA MET A 92 -3.02 -10.50 7.33
C MET A 92 -3.61 -11.89 7.10
N LEU A 93 -2.79 -12.93 6.96
CA LEU A 93 -3.31 -14.30 6.86
C LEU A 93 -4.05 -14.75 8.12
N GLN A 94 -3.57 -14.36 9.31
CA GLN A 94 -4.26 -14.67 10.56
C GLN A 94 -5.61 -13.93 10.63
N GLN A 95 -5.67 -12.69 10.17
CA GLN A 95 -6.92 -11.94 10.08
C GLN A 95 -7.89 -12.60 9.09
N LEU A 96 -7.40 -13.06 7.95
CA LEU A 96 -8.19 -13.83 6.99
C LEU A 96 -8.75 -15.10 7.62
N LYS A 97 -7.92 -15.88 8.35
CA LYS A 97 -8.36 -17.09 9.05
C LYS A 97 -9.51 -16.81 10.03
N ASN A 98 -9.42 -15.70 10.76
CA ASN A 98 -10.44 -15.31 11.74
C ASN A 98 -11.73 -14.83 11.07
N SER A 99 -11.62 -14.14 9.93
CA SER A 99 -12.74 -13.51 9.24
C SER A 99 -13.46 -14.46 8.27
N ASP A 100 -12.70 -15.36 7.64
CA ASP A 100 -13.16 -16.25 6.58
C ASP A 100 -12.30 -17.53 6.55
N LEU A 101 -12.69 -18.50 7.36
CA LEU A 101 -11.97 -19.76 7.49
C LEU A 101 -11.95 -20.57 6.18
N ASP A 102 -13.02 -20.54 5.40
CA ASP A 102 -13.12 -21.33 4.17
C ASP A 102 -12.15 -20.83 3.09
N VAL A 103 -12.06 -19.51 2.89
CA VAL A 103 -11.09 -18.92 1.97
C VAL A 103 -9.66 -19.16 2.46
N TRP A 104 -9.42 -19.05 3.76
CA TRP A 104 -8.12 -19.37 4.34
C TRP A 104 -7.73 -20.84 4.09
N LEU A 105 -8.64 -21.80 4.34
CA LEU A 105 -8.41 -23.22 4.07
C LEU A 105 -8.16 -23.48 2.58
N LYS A 106 -8.89 -22.81 1.70
CA LYS A 106 -8.66 -22.88 0.25
C LYS A 106 -7.25 -22.41 -0.12
N PHE A 107 -6.75 -21.34 0.50
CA PHE A 107 -5.38 -20.88 0.26
C PHE A 107 -4.35 -21.89 0.78
N GLN A 108 -4.59 -22.53 1.93
CA GLN A 108 -3.72 -23.60 2.43
C GLN A 108 -3.71 -24.81 1.47
N GLN A 109 -4.88 -25.25 1.01
CA GLN A 109 -5.01 -26.37 0.07
C GLN A 109 -4.27 -26.12 -1.24
N LEU A 110 -4.32 -24.89 -1.76
CA LEU A 110 -3.64 -24.50 -2.99
C LEU A 110 -2.16 -24.12 -2.79
N GLU A 111 -1.65 -24.16 -1.55
CA GLU A 111 -0.34 -23.62 -1.18
C GLU A 111 -0.12 -22.17 -1.66
N LEU A 112 -1.19 -21.37 -1.65
CA LEU A 112 -1.19 -19.99 -2.12
C LEU A 112 -0.58 -19.06 -1.07
N LYS A 113 0.74 -18.90 -1.13
CA LYS A 113 1.50 -18.12 -0.16
C LYS A 113 1.27 -16.60 -0.34
N PRO A 114 1.19 -15.82 0.76
CA PRO A 114 0.91 -14.38 0.73
C PRO A 114 1.98 -13.59 -0.02
N GLN A 115 3.24 -14.05 0.00
CA GLN A 115 4.34 -13.45 -0.74
C GLN A 115 4.04 -13.31 -2.25
N TYR A 116 3.19 -14.16 -2.81
CA TYR A 116 2.87 -14.14 -4.24
C TYR A 116 1.90 -13.02 -4.65
N TYR A 117 1.15 -12.44 -3.71
CA TYR A 117 0.14 -11.43 -4.02
C TYR A 117 0.16 -10.22 -3.07
N SER A 118 0.34 -10.40 -1.75
CA SER A 118 0.20 -9.32 -0.78
C SER A 118 1.50 -8.60 -0.45
N PHE A 119 2.66 -9.08 -0.92
CA PHE A 119 3.93 -8.41 -0.67
C PHE A 119 3.87 -6.97 -1.17
N ARG A 120 3.52 -6.79 -2.46
CA ARG A 120 3.40 -5.48 -3.09
C ARG A 120 2.27 -4.63 -2.48
N TRP A 121 1.15 -5.27 -2.12
CA TRP A 121 0.02 -4.59 -1.48
C TRP A 121 0.44 -3.83 -0.23
N ILE A 122 1.22 -4.50 0.62
CA ILE A 122 1.64 -3.96 1.92
C ILE A 122 2.83 -3.02 1.75
N THR A 123 3.87 -3.43 1.01
CA THR A 123 5.09 -2.60 0.87
C THR A 123 4.83 -1.27 0.19
N LEU A 124 3.88 -1.22 -0.75
CA LEU A 124 3.54 -0.02 -1.50
C LEU A 124 2.25 0.67 -1.04
N LEU A 125 1.69 0.26 0.11
CA LEU A 125 0.44 0.81 0.64
C LEU A 125 -0.67 0.85 -0.44
N LEU A 126 -0.77 -0.23 -1.21
CA LEU A 126 -1.73 -0.44 -2.31
C LEU A 126 -1.59 0.51 -3.52
N SER A 127 -0.54 1.32 -3.61
CA SER A 127 -0.42 2.36 -4.65
C SER A 127 -0.35 1.83 -6.09
N GLN A 128 0.02 0.55 -6.29
CA GLN A 128 0.00 -0.09 -7.62
C GLN A 128 -1.22 -1.00 -7.85
N GLU A 129 -2.14 -1.12 -6.90
CA GLU A 129 -3.34 -1.97 -7.04
C GLU A 129 -4.55 -1.18 -7.53
N PHE A 130 -4.54 0.14 -7.34
CA PHE A 130 -5.66 1.03 -7.60
C PHE A 130 -5.22 2.24 -8.44
N PRO A 131 -6.14 2.84 -9.21
CA PRO A 131 -5.85 4.11 -9.88
C PRO A 131 -5.62 5.21 -8.84
N LEU A 132 -4.84 6.23 -9.21
CA LEU A 132 -4.39 7.28 -8.29
C LEU A 132 -5.50 7.93 -7.43
N PRO A 133 -6.69 8.27 -7.96
CA PRO A 133 -7.77 8.82 -7.12
C PRO A 133 -8.21 7.88 -5.99
N ASP A 134 -8.25 6.56 -6.26
CA ASP A 134 -8.60 5.56 -5.26
C ASP A 134 -7.46 5.35 -4.26
N VAL A 135 -6.20 5.43 -4.70
CA VAL A 135 -5.03 5.40 -3.82
C VAL A 135 -5.08 6.55 -2.82
N LEU A 136 -5.32 7.79 -3.30
CA LEU A 136 -5.46 8.96 -2.43
C LEU A 136 -6.60 8.75 -1.43
N ARG A 137 -7.75 8.23 -1.88
CA ARG A 137 -8.89 7.97 -1.00
C ARG A 137 -8.58 6.90 0.06
N ILE A 138 -7.83 5.85 -0.27
CA ILE A 138 -7.35 4.85 0.70
C ILE A 138 -6.41 5.52 1.69
N TRP A 139 -5.47 6.33 1.20
CA TRP A 139 -4.47 7.01 2.02
C TRP A 139 -5.07 8.06 2.95
N ASP A 140 -6.14 8.75 2.56
CA ASP A 140 -6.92 9.61 3.46
C ASP A 140 -7.39 8.83 4.69
N THR A 141 -7.94 7.63 4.47
CA THR A 141 -8.38 6.77 5.58
C THR A 141 -7.19 6.25 6.40
N LEU A 142 -6.13 5.77 5.75
CA LEU A 142 -4.95 5.27 6.46
C LEU A 142 -4.32 6.37 7.31
N PHE A 143 -4.05 7.55 6.75
CA PHE A 143 -3.38 8.62 7.48
C PHE A 143 -4.27 9.29 8.53
N SER A 144 -5.59 9.13 8.45
CA SER A 144 -6.52 9.53 9.53
C SER A 144 -6.52 8.59 10.74
N ASP A 145 -5.95 7.38 10.61
CA ASP A 145 -5.91 6.36 11.67
C ASP A 145 -4.53 6.36 12.37
N GLU A 146 -4.52 6.38 13.70
CA GLU A 146 -3.29 6.23 14.50
C GLU A 146 -2.71 4.82 14.37
N SER A 147 -3.56 3.81 14.13
CA SER A 147 -3.22 2.40 13.92
C SER A 147 -3.26 2.03 12.43
N ARG A 148 -2.87 2.95 11.55
CA ARG A 148 -2.98 2.82 10.08
C ARG A 148 -2.45 1.53 9.47
N PHE A 149 -1.34 0.98 9.98
CA PHE A 149 -0.78 -0.26 9.44
C PHE A 149 -1.58 -1.49 9.87
N ASP A 150 -2.22 -1.43 11.04
CA ASP A 150 -3.20 -2.43 11.45
C ASP A 150 -4.48 -2.29 10.61
N PHE A 151 -4.89 -1.06 10.29
CA PHE A 151 -6.00 -0.84 9.38
C PHE A 151 -5.72 -1.34 7.96
N LEU A 152 -4.50 -1.12 7.45
CA LEU A 152 -4.05 -1.67 6.16
C LEU A 152 -4.22 -3.19 6.10
N ILE A 153 -3.96 -3.91 7.19
CA ILE A 153 -4.21 -5.35 7.26
C ILE A 153 -5.69 -5.68 7.05
N TYR A 154 -6.62 -4.91 7.64
CA TYR A 154 -8.05 -5.10 7.40
C TYR A 154 -8.43 -4.75 5.95
N VAL A 155 -7.83 -3.74 5.33
CA VAL A 155 -8.06 -3.40 3.92
C VAL A 155 -7.63 -4.56 3.01
N CYS A 156 -6.41 -5.09 3.20
CA CYS A 156 -5.93 -6.25 2.45
C CYS A 156 -6.79 -7.50 2.68
N CYS A 157 -7.26 -7.72 3.91
CA CYS A 157 -8.18 -8.83 4.23
C CYS A 157 -9.55 -8.63 3.57
N ALA A 158 -10.08 -7.41 3.57
CA ALA A 158 -11.34 -7.06 2.94
C ALA A 158 -11.32 -7.31 1.43
N MET A 159 -10.22 -6.95 0.75
CA MET A 159 -9.99 -7.27 -0.67
C MET A 159 -10.16 -8.78 -0.94
N ILE A 160 -9.59 -9.64 -0.10
CA ILE A 160 -9.69 -11.10 -0.24
C ILE A 160 -11.13 -11.58 0.01
N VAL A 161 -11.74 -11.15 1.13
CA VAL A 161 -13.09 -11.57 1.54
C VAL A 161 -14.15 -11.17 0.51
N ILE A 162 -14.03 -9.99 -0.09
CA ILE A 162 -14.93 -9.54 -1.15
C ILE A 162 -14.92 -10.49 -2.36
N LEU A 163 -13.76 -11.11 -2.65
CA LEU A 163 -13.59 -12.05 -3.75
C LEU A 163 -13.90 -13.51 -3.37
N ARG A 164 -14.38 -13.77 -2.15
CA ARG A 164 -14.65 -15.11 -1.58
C ARG A 164 -15.22 -16.11 -2.60
N ASN A 165 -16.36 -15.78 -3.21
CA ASN A 165 -17.05 -16.71 -4.11
C ASN A 165 -16.20 -17.11 -5.32
N ARG A 166 -15.37 -16.20 -5.83
CA ARG A 166 -14.46 -16.49 -6.96
C ARG A 166 -13.27 -17.32 -6.48
N LEU A 167 -12.72 -17.00 -5.32
CA LEU A 167 -11.56 -17.69 -4.75
C LEU A 167 -11.85 -19.14 -4.37
N LEU A 168 -13.03 -19.42 -3.79
CA LEU A 168 -13.43 -20.78 -3.42
C LEU A 168 -13.61 -21.69 -4.63
N ASN A 169 -14.14 -21.15 -5.73
CA ASN A 169 -14.38 -21.88 -6.97
C ASN A 169 -13.16 -21.95 -7.91
N GLY A 170 -12.12 -21.14 -7.66
CA GLY A 170 -10.92 -21.08 -8.48
C GLY A 170 -9.86 -22.13 -8.12
N ASP A 171 -8.91 -22.33 -9.03
CA ASP A 171 -7.67 -23.09 -8.83
C ASP A 171 -6.49 -22.14 -8.55
N PHE A 172 -5.29 -22.68 -8.36
CA PHE A 172 -4.10 -21.88 -8.04
C PHE A 172 -3.82 -20.79 -9.08
N PRO A 173 -3.70 -21.08 -10.40
CA PRO A 173 -3.40 -20.03 -11.37
C PRO A 173 -4.48 -18.96 -11.45
N SER A 174 -5.76 -19.35 -11.40
CA SER A 174 -6.86 -18.40 -11.49
C SER A 174 -6.92 -17.47 -10.27
N ASN A 175 -6.74 -18.03 -9.07
CA ASN A 175 -6.75 -17.26 -7.83
C ASN A 175 -5.54 -16.34 -7.72
N LEU A 176 -4.34 -16.82 -8.07
CA LEU A 176 -3.15 -15.99 -8.08
C LEU A 176 -3.31 -14.81 -9.04
N LYS A 177 -3.77 -15.07 -10.27
CA LYS A 177 -4.03 -14.01 -11.25
C LYS A 177 -5.07 -13.02 -10.76
N LEU A 178 -6.12 -13.50 -10.10
CA LEU A 178 -7.19 -12.66 -9.55
C LEU A 178 -6.69 -11.75 -8.43
N LEU A 179 -5.82 -12.24 -7.54
CA LEU A 179 -5.23 -11.42 -6.49
C LEU A 179 -4.19 -10.44 -7.05
N GLN A 180 -3.34 -10.87 -7.97
CA GLN A 180 -2.34 -9.97 -8.59
C GLN A 180 -2.95 -8.89 -9.49
N ASN A 181 -4.16 -9.13 -10.01
CA ASN A 181 -4.90 -8.20 -10.86
C ASN A 181 -6.28 -7.98 -10.24
N PHE A 182 -6.30 -7.24 -9.14
CA PHE A 182 -7.52 -6.99 -8.39
C PHE A 182 -8.59 -6.37 -9.31
N PRO A 183 -9.83 -6.88 -9.34
CA PRO A 183 -10.86 -6.37 -10.22
C PRO A 183 -11.20 -4.91 -9.90
N PRO A 184 -11.42 -4.04 -10.93
CA PRO A 184 -11.88 -2.68 -10.69
C PRO A 184 -13.19 -2.68 -9.91
N MET A 185 -13.24 -1.94 -8.81
CA MET A 185 -14.44 -1.75 -8.01
C MET A 185 -14.37 -0.46 -7.20
N ASP A 186 -15.52 -0.01 -6.71
CA ASP A 186 -15.59 1.13 -5.80
C ASP A 186 -14.82 0.84 -4.50
N VAL A 187 -13.79 1.65 -4.26
CA VAL A 187 -12.93 1.55 -3.08
C VAL A 187 -13.69 1.70 -1.76
N GLN A 188 -14.84 2.40 -1.77
CA GLN A 188 -15.69 2.50 -0.57
C GLN A 188 -16.23 1.14 -0.12
N ILE A 189 -16.44 0.20 -1.05
CA ILE A 189 -16.87 -1.18 -0.71
C ILE A 189 -15.77 -1.87 0.10
N ILE A 190 -14.51 -1.71 -0.33
CA ILE A 190 -13.33 -2.28 0.33
C ILE A 190 -13.14 -1.65 1.71
N LEU A 191 -13.17 -0.31 1.80
CA LEU A 191 -13.00 0.41 3.06
C LEU A 191 -14.13 0.10 4.05
N SER A 192 -15.39 0.02 3.58
CA SER A 192 -16.53 -0.34 4.44
C SER A 192 -16.40 -1.76 4.98
N LYS A 193 -15.97 -2.71 4.15
CA LYS A 193 -15.70 -4.08 4.59
C LYS A 193 -14.52 -4.13 5.57
N ALA A 194 -13.47 -3.33 5.35
CA ALA A 194 -12.34 -3.24 6.27
C ALA A 194 -12.76 -2.72 7.66
N VAL A 195 -13.61 -1.69 7.70
CA VAL A 195 -14.20 -1.19 8.96
C VAL A 195 -15.01 -2.28 9.65
N GLU A 196 -15.88 -2.99 8.94
CA GLU A 196 -16.64 -4.12 9.51
C GLU A 196 -15.73 -5.18 10.12
N LEU A 197 -14.68 -5.59 9.40
CA LEU A 197 -13.69 -6.56 9.90
C LEU A 197 -12.92 -6.05 11.13
N SER A 198 -12.65 -4.75 11.21
CA SER A 198 -11.97 -4.14 12.36
C SER A 198 -12.84 -4.14 13.62
N GLN A 199 -14.16 -4.10 13.48
CA GLN A 199 -15.13 -4.04 14.57
C GLN A 199 -15.51 -5.41 15.14
N GLN A 200 -15.32 -6.49 14.38
CA GLN A 200 -15.53 -7.88 14.83
C GLN A 200 -14.56 -8.33 15.94
N LYS A 201 -13.68 -7.44 16.40
CA LYS A 201 -12.70 -7.65 17.48
C LYS A 201 -13.24 -7.42 18.90
N ASN A 202 -14.55 -7.21 19.08
CA ASN A 202 -15.19 -7.11 20.40
C ASN A 202 -16.05 -8.32 20.71
#